data_AF-A0A1I0D2U2-F1
#
_entry.id   AF-A0A1I0D2U2-F1
#
_cell.length_a   1.000
_cell.length_b   1.000
_cell.length_c   1.000
_cell.angle_alpha   90.00
_cell.angle_beta   90.00
_cell.angle_gamma   90.00
#
_symmetry.space_group_name_H-M   'P 1'
#
loop_
_entity.id
_entity.type
_entity.pdbx_description
1 polymer ?
#
loop_
_entity_poly.entity_id
_entity_poly.type
_entity_poly.pdbx_seq_one_letter_code
_entity_poly.pdbx_strand_id
1 'polypeptide(L)'
;MDRTKLNVNELEIVLFKQNEKEYISLTDMAKFSDSERSDYIIQNWMRTRNTIEFLGLWDVLNNPDFNSIEFDGFRNESGSNSFIS
;
A
#
# COMPACT_ATOMS: atom_id res chain seq x y z
N MET A 1 -11.98 15.68 -0.79
CA MET A 1 -11.41 14.32 -0.95
C MET A 1 -12.59 13.40 -0.99
N ASP A 2 -12.90 12.88 -2.18
CA ASP A 2 -14.12 12.12 -2.38
C ASP A 2 -13.84 10.66 -2.03
N ARG A 3 -14.82 10.01 -1.40
CA ARG A 3 -14.75 8.60 -1.01
C ARG A 3 -15.78 7.83 -1.80
N THR A 4 -15.33 6.84 -2.55
CA THR A 4 -16.18 5.92 -3.30
C THR A 4 -15.99 4.54 -2.73
N LYS A 5 -17.08 3.78 -2.61
CA LYS A 5 -17.05 2.41 -2.12
C LYS A 5 -17.16 1.47 -3.32
N LEU A 6 -16.22 0.54 -3.44
CA LEU A 6 -16.18 -0.50 -4.46
C LEU A 6 -16.51 -1.84 -3.81
N ASN A 7 -17.50 -2.57 -4.32
CA ASN A 7 -17.78 -3.93 -3.87
C ASN A 7 -16.97 -4.93 -4.68
N VAL A 8 -16.03 -5.61 -4.04
CA VAL A 8 -15.19 -6.67 -4.61
C VAL A 8 -15.41 -7.94 -3.81
N ASN A 9 -15.94 -9.00 -4.44
CA ASN A 9 -16.25 -10.28 -3.78
C ASN A 9 -17.06 -10.13 -2.48
N GLU A 10 -18.18 -9.39 -2.53
CA GLU A 10 -19.06 -9.08 -1.39
C GLU A 10 -18.46 -8.16 -0.32
N LEU A 11 -17.29 -7.56 -0.59
CA LEU A 11 -16.57 -6.76 0.40
C LEU A 11 -16.29 -5.33 -0.08
N GLU A 12 -16.46 -4.38 0.85
CA GLU A 12 -16.44 -2.95 0.57
C GLU A 12 -15.03 -2.38 0.70
N ILE A 13 -14.45 -1.95 -0.42
CA ILE A 13 -13.15 -1.26 -0.47
C ILE A 13 -13.40 0.23 -0.66
N VAL A 14 -12.75 1.06 0.15
CA VAL A 14 -12.83 2.52 0.03
C VAL A 14 -11.75 3.02 -0.93
N LEU A 15 -12.21 3.65 -2.01
CA LEU A 15 -11.41 4.42 -2.95
C LEU A 15 -11.40 5.89 -2.51
N PHE A 16 -10.23 6.48 -2.46
CA PHE A 16 -10.04 7.90 -2.19
C PHE A 16 -9.68 8.60 -3.50
N LYS A 17 -10.40 9.67 -3.84
CA LYS A 17 -10.11 10.49 -5.00
C LYS A 17 -9.54 11.84 -4.58
N GLN A 18 -8.36 12.16 -5.11
CA GLN A 18 -7.70 13.44 -4.92
C GLN A 18 -6.94 13.83 -6.20
N ASN A 19 -7.20 15.03 -6.72
CA ASN A 19 -6.54 15.58 -7.91
C ASN A 19 -6.51 14.61 -9.11
N GLU A 20 -7.68 14.06 -9.45
CA GLU A 20 -7.87 13.08 -10.54
C GLU A 20 -7.17 11.72 -10.35
N LYS A 21 -6.43 11.53 -9.25
CA LYS A 21 -5.81 10.25 -8.88
C LYS A 21 -6.73 9.49 -7.91
N GLU A 22 -6.83 8.18 -8.10
CA GLU A 22 -7.58 7.25 -7.25
C GLU A 22 -6.60 6.43 -6.41
N TYR A 23 -6.88 6.31 -5.12
CA TYR A 23 -6.04 5.61 -4.16
C TYR A 23 -6.87 4.55 -3.44
N ILE A 24 -6.28 3.37 -3.25
CA ILE A 24 -6.85 2.31 -2.41
C ILE A 24 -6.18 2.38 -1.03
N SER A 25 -6.97 2.25 0.03
CA SER A 25 -6.45 2.18 1.39
C SER A 25 -5.85 0.82 1.70
N LEU A 26 -4.54 0.80 1.97
CA LEU A 26 -3.83 -0.40 2.42
C LEU A 26 -4.37 -0.95 3.75
N THR A 27 -4.86 -0.08 4.64
CA THR A 27 -5.44 -0.53 5.93
C THR A 27 -6.79 -1.20 5.73
N ASP A 28 -7.58 -0.75 4.75
CA ASP A 28 -8.84 -1.41 4.40
C ASP A 28 -8.58 -2.74 3.67
N MET A 29 -7.54 -2.81 2.83
CA MET A 29 -7.08 -4.08 2.24
C MET A 29 -6.59 -5.09 3.29
N ALA A 30 -5.92 -4.63 4.35
CA ALA A 30 -5.48 -5.52 5.42
C ALA A 30 -6.65 -6.02 6.27
N LYS A 31 -7.62 -5.15 6.57
CA LYS A 31 -8.87 -5.53 7.24
C LYS A 31 -9.70 -6.50 6.41
N PHE A 32 -9.68 -6.37 5.09
CA PHE A 32 -10.28 -7.33 4.17
C PHE A 32 -9.65 -8.72 4.31
N SER A 33 -8.34 -8.79 4.48
CA SER A 33 -7.64 -10.07 4.63
C SER A 33 -7.85 -10.70 6.01
N ASP A 34 -7.77 -9.93 7.09
CA ASP A 34 -8.00 -10.36 8.47
C ASP A 34 -8.23 -9.12 9.37
N SER A 35 -9.46 -8.92 9.83
CA SER A 35 -9.82 -7.74 10.64
C SER A 35 -9.21 -7.75 12.04
N GLU A 36 -8.90 -8.92 12.59
CA GLU A 36 -8.33 -9.07 13.92
C GLU A 36 -6.81 -8.89 13.92
N ARG A 37 -6.16 -9.13 12.78
CA ARG A 37 -4.69 -9.05 12.63
C ARG A 37 -4.24 -8.07 11.54
N SER A 38 -5.05 -7.05 11.26
CA SER A 38 -4.77 -6.12 10.16
C SER A 38 -3.44 -5.39 10.35
N ASP A 39 -3.09 -5.06 11.59
CA ASP A 39 -1.81 -4.46 11.98
C ASP A 39 -0.61 -5.36 11.66
N TYR A 40 -0.70 -6.65 11.98
CA TYR A 40 0.33 -7.64 11.66
C TYR A 40 0.46 -7.85 10.15
N ILE A 41 -0.64 -7.88 9.41
CA ILE A 41 -0.64 -8.00 7.95
C ILE A 41 0.08 -6.81 7.31
N ILE A 42 -0.27 -5.59 7.69
CA ILE A 42 0.37 -4.37 7.19
C ILE A 42 1.86 -4.38 7.53
N GLN A 43 2.23 -4.71 8.77
CA GLN A 43 3.64 -4.83 9.17
C GLN A 43 4.39 -5.84 8.31
N ASN A 44 3.80 -7.01 8.04
CA ASN A 44 4.45 -8.03 7.24
C ASN A 44 4.60 -7.60 5.78
N TRP A 45 3.58 -6.99 5.18
CA TRP A 45 3.64 -6.41 3.83
C TRP A 45 4.75 -5.36 3.73
N MET A 46 4.83 -4.44 4.69
CA MET A 46 5.86 -3.40 4.71
C MET A 46 7.26 -3.95 5.01
N ARG A 47 7.38 -5.12 5.66
CA ARG A 47 8.68 -5.77 5.91
C ARG A 47 9.20 -6.54 4.70
N THR A 48 8.30 -7.14 3.91
CA THR A 48 8.72 -7.95 2.76
C THR A 48 9.13 -7.06 1.60
N ARG A 49 10.43 -7.12 1.25
CA ARG A 49 11.01 -6.45 0.09
C ARG A 49 10.20 -6.69 -1.20
N ASN A 50 9.70 -7.91 -1.40
CA ASN A 50 8.86 -8.24 -2.57
C ASN A 50 7.58 -7.39 -2.66
N THR A 51 6.94 -7.10 -1.53
CA THR A 51 5.72 -6.27 -1.52
C THR A 51 6.05 -4.80 -1.76
N ILE A 52 7.15 -4.29 -1.19
CA ILE A 52 7.60 -2.92 -1.47
C ILE A 52 8.03 -2.76 -2.93
N GLU A 53 8.75 -3.74 -3.50
CA GLU A 53 9.11 -3.74 -4.92
C GLU A 53 7.88 -3.80 -5.84
N PHE A 54 6.86 -4.59 -5.47
CA PHE A 54 5.59 -4.61 -6.20
C PHE A 54 4.86 -3.27 -6.17
N LEU A 55 4.75 -2.64 -4.99
CA LEU A 55 4.11 -1.33 -4.83
C LEU A 55 4.87 -0.24 -5.60
N GLY A 56 6.20 -0.24 -5.55
CA GLY A 56 7.01 0.70 -6.32
C GLY A 56 6.87 0.52 -7.83
N LEU A 57 6.83 -0.73 -8.32
CA LEU A 57 6.57 -0.99 -9.73
C LEU A 57 5.20 -0.48 -10.15
N TRP A 58 4.19 -0.71 -9.32
CA TRP A 58 2.85 -0.18 -9.55
C TRP A 58 2.85 1.35 -9.63
N ASP A 59 3.56 2.03 -8.72
CA ASP A 59 3.65 3.50 -8.73
C ASP A 59 4.43 4.03 -9.94
N VAL A 60 5.51 3.38 -10.37
CA VAL A 60 6.22 3.75 -11.61
C VAL A 60 5.29 3.67 -12.82
N LEU A 61 4.39 2.68 -12.86
CA LEU A 61 3.46 2.49 -13.96
C LEU A 61 2.29 3.49 -13.95
N ASN A 62 1.84 3.92 -12.76
CA ASN A 62 0.59 4.67 -12.62
C ASN A 62 0.78 6.13 -12.16
N ASN A 63 1.96 6.51 -11.67
CA ASN A 63 2.26 7.85 -11.19
C ASN A 63 3.41 8.47 -12.02
N PRO A 64 3.11 9.31 -13.04
CA PRO A 64 4.14 9.91 -13.90
C PRO A 64 5.11 10.83 -13.15
N ASP A 65 4.75 11.30 -11.95
CA ASP A 65 5.59 12.14 -11.08
C ASP A 65 6.34 11.31 -10.02
N PHE A 66 6.49 10.01 -10.21
CA PHE A 66 7.07 9.12 -9.21
C PHE A 66 8.51 9.51 -8.82
N ASN A 67 8.74 9.70 -7.52
CA ASN A 67 10.05 10.02 -6.98
C ASN A 67 10.88 8.72 -6.77
N SER A 68 11.51 8.26 -7.84
CA SER A 68 12.32 7.03 -7.84
C SER A 68 13.52 7.08 -6.89
N ILE A 69 14.08 8.27 -6.62
CA ILE A 69 15.24 8.45 -5.75
C ILE A 69 14.88 8.17 -4.28
N GLU A 70 13.77 8.74 -3.82
CA GLU A 70 13.27 8.51 -2.46
C GLU A 70 12.80 7.06 -2.28
N PHE A 71 12.16 6.50 -3.30
CA PHE A 71 11.75 5.10 -3.31
C PHE A 71 12.94 4.13 -3.19
N ASP A 72 14.07 4.42 -3.84
CA ASP A 72 15.26 3.59 -3.72
C ASP A 72 15.81 3.53 -2.28
N GLY A 73 15.68 4.63 -1.52
CA GLY A 73 15.97 4.65 -0.08
C GLY A 73 15.07 3.68 0.70
N PHE A 74 13.75 3.82 0.55
CA PHE A 74 12.75 2.94 1.19
C PHE A 74 12.92 1.47 0.80
N ARG A 75 13.21 1.19 -0.48
CA ARG A 75 13.47 -0.17 -0.97
C ARG A 75 14.69 -0.79 -0.31
N ASN A 76 15.76 -0.01 -0.11
CA ASN A 76 16.98 -0.51 0.53
C ASN A 76 16.81 -0.76 2.03
N GLU A 77 15.89 -0.05 2.69
CA GLU A 77 15.54 -0.28 4.10
C GLU A 77 14.56 -1.45 4.28
N SER A 78 13.79 -1.80 3.23
CA SER A 78 12.88 -2.95 3.25
C SER A 78 13.61 -4.28 3.45
N GLY A 79 13.08 -5.14 4.32
CA GLY A 79 13.72 -6.40 4.70
C GLY A 79 14.87 -6.27 5.70
N SER A 80 15.27 -5.04 6.08
CA SER A 80 16.08 -4.82 7.27
C SER A 80 15.25 -5.08 8.53
N ASN A 81 15.86 -5.67 9.57
CA ASN A 81 15.23 -5.82 10.90
C ASN A 81 14.98 -4.47 11.62
N SER A 82 15.27 -3.34 10.98
CA SER A 82 15.16 -1.98 11.52
C SER A 82 13.75 -1.50 11.84
N PHE A 83 12.70 -2.15 11.33
CA PHE A 83 11.30 -1.78 11.65
C PHE A 83 10.85 -2.23 13.05
N ILE A 84 11.73 -2.88 13.82
CA ILE A 84 11.55 -3.14 15.25
C ILE A 84 12.73 -2.48 15.96
N SER A 85 12.51 -1.27 16.45
CA SER A 85 13.25 -0.72 17.58
C SER A 85 12.28 -0.03 18.53
#